data_AF-M6GG23-F1
#
_entry.id   AF-M6GG23-F1
#
_cell.length_a   1.000
_cell.length_b   1.000
_cell.length_c   1.000
_cell.angle_alpha   90.00
_cell.angle_beta   90.00
_cell.angle_gamma   90.00
#
_symmetry.space_group_name_H-M   'P 1'
#
loop_
_entity.id
_entity.type
_entity.pdbx_description
1 polymer ?
#
loop_
_entity_poly.entity_id
_entity_poly.type
_entity_poly.pdbx_seq_one_letter_code
_entity_poly.pdbx_strand_id
1 'polypeptide(L)'
;MFTLYQDGKDPDCIKGGPIRVEPTAYRNYYWNWWLGGGAGNYAYYPKYKDGSNKLQIYVLKVSGCLESGDRVLFSDYDTITQDDYFVIDWDGGSWNEYLFLWYKFPKVQRGYFYVQLNEGPEE
;
A
#
# COMPACT_ATOMS: atom_id res chain seq x y z
N MET A 1 -4.27 -2.95 -11.41
CA MET A 1 -4.88 -4.00 -10.58
C MET A 1 -3.79 -4.64 -9.73
N PHE A 2 -4.10 -4.97 -8.49
CA PHE A 2 -3.14 -5.52 -7.53
C PHE A 2 -3.74 -6.72 -6.81
N THR A 3 -2.89 -7.65 -6.40
CA THR A 3 -3.23 -8.73 -5.47
C THR A 3 -2.74 -8.36 -4.08
N LEU A 4 -3.60 -8.54 -3.08
CA LEU A 4 -3.30 -8.30 -1.68
C LEU A 4 -3.06 -9.64 -0.98
N TYR A 5 -1.95 -9.77 -0.25
CA TYR A 5 -1.64 -10.97 0.52
C TYR A 5 -1.52 -10.64 2.01
N GLN A 6 -2.18 -11.40 2.86
CA GLN A 6 -1.99 -11.33 4.31
C GLN A 6 -1.22 -12.55 4.82
N ASP A 7 -0.08 -12.31 5.46
CA ASP A 7 0.73 -13.38 6.03
C ASP A 7 0.04 -13.97 7.28
N GLY A 8 -0.24 -15.28 7.25
CA GLY A 8 -0.76 -16.03 8.40
C GLY A 8 -2.21 -15.71 8.81
N LYS A 9 -3.00 -15.08 7.92
CA LYS A 9 -4.42 -14.77 8.14
C LYS A 9 -5.29 -15.36 7.03
N ASP A 10 -6.60 -15.33 7.26
CA ASP A 10 -7.61 -15.68 6.26
C ASP A 10 -7.49 -14.75 5.04
N PRO A 11 -7.08 -15.25 3.87
CA PRO A 11 -6.89 -14.43 2.67
C PRO A 11 -8.22 -13.89 2.13
N ASP A 12 -9.34 -14.55 2.42
CA ASP A 12 -10.66 -14.14 1.96
C ASP A 12 -11.28 -13.07 2.87
N CYS A 13 -10.64 -12.77 4.01
CA CYS A 13 -11.16 -11.81 4.98
C CYS A 13 -10.12 -10.82 5.51
N ILE A 14 -9.77 -9.82 4.69
CA ILE A 14 -8.86 -8.74 5.09
C ILE A 14 -9.56 -7.77 6.04
N LYS A 15 -9.17 -7.76 7.32
CA LYS A 15 -9.66 -6.78 8.33
C LYS A 15 -8.66 -5.66 8.63
N GLY A 16 -7.46 -5.74 8.05
CA GLY A 16 -6.33 -4.88 8.37
C GLY A 16 -5.11 -5.65 8.91
N GLY A 17 -4.01 -4.91 9.04
CA GLY A 17 -2.72 -5.39 9.53
C GLY A 17 -1.70 -5.61 8.42
N PRO A 18 -0.69 -6.48 8.65
CA PRO A 18 0.41 -6.67 7.72
C PRO A 18 -0.08 -7.18 6.36
N ILE A 19 0.49 -6.65 5.29
CA ILE A 19 0.10 -6.99 3.94
C ILE A 19 1.29 -6.95 2.98
N ARG A 20 1.18 -7.69 1.87
CA ARG A 20 2.02 -7.51 0.68
C ARG A 20 1.13 -7.15 -0.50
N VAL A 21 1.58 -6.19 -1.30
CA VAL A 21 0.87 -5.74 -2.51
C VAL A 21 1.67 -6.13 -3.74
N GLU A 22 1.09 -6.94 -4.60
CA GLU A 22 1.69 -7.39 -5.86
C GLU A 22 0.93 -6.79 -7.05
N PRO A 23 1.58 -6.08 -7.97
CA PRO A 23 0.95 -5.67 -9.21
C PRO A 23 0.66 -6.89 -10.10
N THR A 24 -0.56 -6.98 -10.63
CA THR A 24 -0.93 -8.12 -11.51
C THR A 24 -0.10 -8.18 -12.79
N ALA A 25 0.44 -7.04 -13.25
CA ALA A 25 1.33 -6.95 -14.41
C ALA A 25 2.73 -7.57 -14.16
N TYR A 26 3.16 -7.74 -12.91
CA TYR A 26 4.51 -8.15 -12.55
C TYR A 26 4.49 -9.22 -11.45
N ARG A 27 4.33 -10.49 -11.84
CA ARG A 27 4.35 -11.61 -10.88
C ARG A 27 5.66 -11.69 -10.10
N ASN A 28 5.54 -11.98 -8.82
CA ASN A 28 6.59 -11.99 -7.80
C ASN A 28 7.25 -10.64 -7.54
N TYR A 29 6.66 -9.53 -7.97
CA TYR A 29 7.11 -8.20 -7.58
C TYR A 29 6.17 -7.62 -6.55
N TYR A 30 6.73 -7.03 -5.50
CA TYR A 30 5.95 -6.50 -4.40
C TYR A 30 6.27 -5.04 -4.16
N TRP A 31 5.32 -4.30 -3.64
CA TRP A 31 5.54 -2.93 -3.18
C TRP A 31 6.68 -2.89 -2.17
N ASN A 32 7.67 -2.08 -2.50
CA ASN A 32 8.73 -1.64 -1.63
C ASN A 32 8.96 -0.15 -1.90
N TRP A 33 9.61 0.54 -0.99
CA TRP A 33 9.98 1.93 -1.18
C TRP A 33 11.51 2.02 -1.16
N TRP A 34 12.05 3.00 -1.87
CA TRP A 34 13.50 3.13 -2.00
C TRP A 34 13.98 4.45 -1.42
N LEU A 35 15.23 4.42 -0.99
CA LEU A 35 15.97 5.57 -0.51
C LEU A 35 17.30 5.62 -1.27
N GLY A 36 17.67 6.78 -1.80
CA GLY A 36 19.02 7.01 -2.33
C GLY A 36 19.13 7.35 -3.83
N GLY A 37 18.11 7.93 -4.47
CA GLY A 37 18.27 8.46 -5.83
C GLY A 37 17.53 9.75 -6.10
N GLY A 38 17.64 10.64 -5.13
CA GLY A 38 17.34 12.05 -5.31
C GLY A 38 15.84 12.32 -5.20
N ALA A 39 15.27 12.93 -6.23
CA ALA A 39 13.92 13.48 -6.19
C ALA A 39 12.82 12.43 -5.95
N GLY A 40 13.09 11.14 -6.16
CA GLY A 40 12.15 10.04 -5.93
C GLY A 40 12.35 9.30 -4.60
N ASN A 41 13.16 9.81 -3.68
CA ASN A 41 13.31 9.20 -2.36
C ASN A 41 11.93 8.97 -1.72
N TYR A 42 11.75 7.78 -1.17
CA TYR A 42 10.51 7.27 -0.57
C TYR A 42 9.38 6.92 -1.54
N ALA A 43 9.60 6.99 -2.86
CA ALA A 43 8.61 6.50 -3.82
C ALA A 43 8.46 4.98 -3.71
N TYR A 44 7.24 4.48 -3.90
CA TYR A 44 6.98 3.06 -4.02
C TYR A 44 7.27 2.56 -5.43
N TYR A 45 7.78 1.34 -5.48
CA TYR A 45 8.09 0.64 -6.71
C TYR A 45 7.94 -0.87 -6.52
N PRO A 46 7.62 -1.62 -7.59
CA PRO A 46 7.65 -3.07 -7.56
C PRO A 46 9.09 -3.59 -7.50
N LYS A 47 9.40 -4.45 -6.53
CA LYS A 47 10.72 -5.09 -6.39
C LYS A 47 10.59 -6.61 -6.36
N TYR A 48 11.40 -7.29 -7.18
CA TYR A 48 11.32 -8.74 -7.36
C TYR A 48 11.66 -9.49 -6.09
N LYS A 49 10.71 -10.32 -5.62
CA LYS A 49 10.78 -11.15 -4.41
C LYS A 49 11.12 -10.40 -3.12
N ASP A 50 11.05 -9.07 -3.13
CA ASP A 50 11.51 -8.23 -2.02
C ASP A 50 10.52 -7.08 -1.78
N GLY A 51 9.37 -7.41 -1.20
CA GLY A 51 8.41 -6.41 -0.74
C GLY A 51 8.78 -5.90 0.66
N SER A 52 8.24 -4.74 1.03
CA SER A 52 8.33 -4.29 2.42
C SER A 52 7.72 -5.35 3.35
N ASN A 53 8.43 -5.64 4.43
CA ASN A 53 7.98 -6.52 5.51
C ASN A 53 7.32 -5.75 6.68
N LYS A 54 7.14 -4.44 6.53
CA LYS A 54 6.52 -3.55 7.52
C LYS A 54 5.23 -2.91 7.02
N LEU A 55 4.92 -3.03 5.73
CA LEU A 55 3.70 -2.50 5.12
C LEU A 55 2.43 -3.01 5.84
N GLN A 56 1.60 -2.07 6.26
CA GLN A 56 0.30 -2.30 6.90
C GLN A 56 -0.82 -1.75 6.02
N ILE A 57 -1.98 -2.39 6.07
CA ILE A 57 -3.25 -1.83 5.60
C ILE A 57 -4.17 -1.57 6.80
N TYR A 58 -4.81 -0.41 6.83
CA TYR A 58 -5.86 -0.08 7.78
C TYR A 58 -7.18 0.04 7.01
N VAL A 59 -8.11 -0.87 7.27
CA VAL A 59 -9.45 -0.80 6.70
C VAL A 59 -10.30 0.11 7.60
N LEU A 60 -10.76 1.23 7.06
CA LEU A 60 -11.45 2.27 7.82
C LEU A 60 -12.93 1.96 8.00
N LYS A 61 -13.20 0.81 8.60
CA LYS A 61 -14.54 0.34 8.91
C LYS A 61 -14.61 -0.29 10.29
N VAL A 62 -15.82 -0.38 10.82
CA VAL A 62 -16.06 -0.89 12.17
C VAL A 62 -15.91 -2.41 12.24
N SER A 63 -16.39 -3.13 11.22
CA SER A 63 -16.38 -4.60 11.18
C SER A 63 -16.48 -5.14 9.76
N GLY A 64 -16.23 -6.44 9.59
CA GLY A 64 -16.35 -7.15 8.32
C GLY A 64 -15.01 -7.29 7.57
N CYS A 65 -15.02 -8.08 6.50
CA CYS A 65 -13.90 -8.32 5.58
C CYS A 65 -13.88 -7.24 4.51
N LEU A 66 -12.71 -6.71 4.12
CA LEU A 66 -12.56 -5.67 3.09
C LEU A 66 -13.49 -5.90 1.88
N GLU A 67 -14.21 -4.86 1.48
CA GLU A 67 -15.19 -4.89 0.38
C GLU A 67 -14.90 -3.77 -0.62
N SER A 68 -15.46 -3.90 -1.83
CA SER A 68 -15.42 -2.81 -2.82
C SER A 68 -16.11 -1.56 -2.28
N GLY A 69 -15.50 -0.40 -2.48
CA GLY A 69 -15.94 0.88 -1.94
C GLY A 69 -15.38 1.19 -0.54
N ASP A 70 -14.77 0.23 0.15
CA ASP A 70 -14.13 0.51 1.44
C ASP A 70 -12.97 1.48 1.29
N ARG A 71 -12.84 2.35 2.29
CA ARG A 71 -11.72 3.28 2.40
C ARG A 71 -10.61 2.67 3.24
N VAL A 72 -9.37 2.80 2.78
CA VAL A 72 -8.18 2.26 3.44
C VAL A 72 -7.06 3.28 3.55
N LEU A 73 -6.15 3.03 4.48
CA LEU A 73 -4.83 3.67 4.56
C LEU A 73 -3.75 2.60 4.46
N PHE A 74 -2.57 2.99 4.00
CA PHE A 74 -1.37 2.17 4.11
C PHE A 74 -0.33 2.91 4.94
N SER A 75 0.39 2.18 5.79
CA SER A 75 1.60 2.69 6.43
C SER A 75 2.76 1.73 6.25
N ASP A 76 3.96 2.25 6.40
CA ASP A 76 5.19 1.49 6.33
C ASP A 76 6.24 2.15 7.23
N TYR A 77 7.28 1.39 7.56
CA TYR A 77 8.29 1.81 8.52
C TYR A 77 9.46 2.48 7.80
N ASP A 78 9.66 3.77 8.04
CA ASP A 78 10.85 4.48 7.55
C ASP A 78 12.07 4.11 8.40
N THR A 79 13.04 3.44 7.78
CA THR A 79 14.26 3.00 8.46
C THR A 79 15.22 4.15 8.80
N ILE A 80 15.08 5.32 8.18
CA ILE A 80 15.92 6.50 8.46
C ILE A 80 15.46 7.23 9.70
N THR A 81 14.18 7.58 9.77
CA THR A 81 13.62 8.25 10.95
C THR A 81 13.14 7.30 12.03
N GLN A 82 13.16 5.98 11.77
CA GLN A 82 12.78 4.92 12.70
C GLN A 82 11.35 5.05 13.22
N ASP A 83 10.42 5.38 12.32
CA ASP A 83 9.02 5.66 12.65
C ASP A 83 8.11 5.24 11.50
N ASP A 84 6.81 5.10 11.78
CA ASP A 84 5.82 4.73 10.78
C ASP A 84 5.32 5.98 10.03
N TYR A 85 5.21 5.85 8.71
CA TYR A 85 4.68 6.87 7.82
C TYR A 85 3.58 6.27 6.95
N PHE A 86 2.69 7.12 6.48
CA PHE A 86 1.61 6.76 5.59
C PHE A 86 2.02 6.90 4.13
N VAL A 87 1.53 5.97 3.33
CA VAL A 87 1.62 6.02 1.87
C VAL A 87 0.63 7.07 1.37
N ILE A 88 1.09 7.94 0.49
CA ILE A 88 0.28 8.98 -0.14
C ILE A 88 0.41 8.93 -1.66
N ASP A 89 -0.64 9.36 -2.34
CA ASP A 89 -0.58 9.85 -3.72
C ASP A 89 0.09 11.25 -3.73
N TRP A 90 1.17 11.39 -4.49
CA TRP A 90 1.94 12.62 -4.58
C TRP A 90 1.29 13.67 -5.50
N ASP A 91 1.21 14.91 -5.00
CA ASP A 91 0.57 16.04 -5.70
C ASP A 91 1.59 17.00 -6.31
N GLY A 92 2.10 16.65 -7.49
CA GLY A 92 2.80 17.60 -8.34
C GLY A 92 4.24 17.26 -8.72
N GLY A 93 4.78 18.10 -9.61
CA GLY A 93 6.06 17.88 -10.27
C GLY A 93 6.06 16.62 -11.17
N SER A 94 7.24 16.16 -11.53
CA SER A 94 7.41 14.97 -12.39
C SER A 94 7.00 13.64 -11.74
N TRP A 95 6.62 13.68 -10.46
CA TRP A 95 6.21 12.52 -9.66
C TRP A 95 4.72 12.59 -9.31
N ASN A 96 3.93 13.45 -9.96
CA ASN A 96 2.49 13.51 -9.75
C ASN A 96 1.86 12.13 -9.94
N GLU A 97 0.95 11.73 -9.04
CA GLU A 97 0.26 10.42 -9.04
C GLU A 97 1.13 9.20 -8.68
N TYR A 98 2.40 9.41 -8.32
CA TYR A 98 3.22 8.35 -7.75
C TYR A 98 2.96 8.19 -6.25
N LEU A 99 3.15 6.98 -5.76
CA LEU A 99 2.97 6.65 -4.34
C LEU A 99 4.24 6.91 -3.55
N PHE A 100 4.15 7.58 -2.40
CA PHE A 100 5.29 7.92 -1.54
C PHE A 100 5.03 7.62 -0.07
N LEU A 101 6.07 7.18 0.64
CA LEU A 101 6.11 7.13 2.10
C LEU A 101 6.50 8.51 2.65
N TRP A 102 5.56 9.33 3.17
CA TRP A 102 5.88 10.75 3.41
C TRP A 102 5.31 11.40 4.67
N TYR A 103 4.14 10.99 5.19
CA TYR A 103 3.54 11.66 6.36
C TYR A 103 3.37 10.74 7.56
N LYS A 104 3.72 11.21 8.77
CA LYS A 104 3.46 10.49 10.03
C LYS A 104 1.98 10.38 10.42
N PHE A 105 1.15 11.30 9.90
CA PHE A 105 -0.29 11.28 10.10
C PHE A 105 -0.98 11.62 8.79
N PRO A 106 -2.06 10.92 8.40
CA PRO A 106 -2.80 11.19 7.19
C PRO A 106 -3.69 12.42 7.41
N LYS A 107 -3.09 13.59 7.57
CA LYS A 107 -3.82 14.87 7.55
C LYS A 107 -4.25 15.26 6.13
N VAL A 108 -3.78 14.52 5.13
CA VAL A 108 -3.98 14.80 3.71
C VAL A 108 -4.94 13.77 3.12
N GLN A 109 -5.95 14.24 2.37
CA GLN A 109 -6.92 13.38 1.69
C GLN A 109 -6.25 12.33 0.77
N ARG A 110 -5.04 12.61 0.28
CA ARG A 110 -4.26 11.75 -0.62
C ARG A 110 -3.60 10.53 0.03
N GLY A 111 -3.70 10.37 1.34
CA GLY A 111 -3.35 9.11 2.01
C GLY A 111 -4.49 8.10 2.05
N TYR A 112 -5.71 8.53 1.72
CA TYR A 112 -6.90 7.67 1.72
C TYR A 112 -7.13 7.10 0.34
N PHE A 113 -7.27 5.78 0.27
CA PHE A 113 -7.55 5.06 -0.96
C PHE A 113 -8.91 4.37 -0.87
N TYR A 114 -9.60 4.27 -1.99
CA TYR A 114 -10.79 3.43 -2.11
C TYR A 114 -10.40 2.12 -2.78
N VAL A 115 -10.87 1.00 -2.21
CA VAL A 115 -10.62 -0.33 -2.77
C VAL A 115 -11.73 -0.66 -3.73
N GLN A 116 -11.37 -1.18 -4.91
CA GLN A 116 -12.27 -1.88 -5.80
C GLN A 116 -11.74 -3.31 -5.93
N LEU A 117 -12.44 -4.27 -5.34
CA LEU A 117 -12.16 -5.67 -5.55
C LEU A 117 -12.72 -6.07 -6.90
N ASN A 118 -11.92 -6.81 -7.67
CA ASN A 118 -12.47 -7.54 -8.79
C ASN A 118 -13.01 -8.84 -8.23
N GLU A 119 -14.30 -9.06 -8.38
CA GLU A 119 -14.82 -10.41 -8.50
C GLU A 119 -14.03 -11.04 -9.67
N GLY A 120 -13.50 -12.25 -9.51
CA GLY A 120 -12.80 -12.93 -10.59
C GLY A 120 -13.65 -13.01 -11.86
N PRO A 121 -13.14 -13.55 -12.98
CA PRO A 121 -14.05 -13.85 -14.08
C PRO A 121 -15.20 -14.72 -13.52
N GLU A 122 -16.46 -14.36 -13.82
CA GLU A 122 -17.56 -15.32 -13.73
C GLU A 122 -17.10 -16.58 -14.50
N GLU A 123 -17.19 -17.74 -13.85
CA GLU A 123 -16.75 -19.02 -14.40
C GLU A 123 -17.30 -19.31 -15.81
#